data_AF-A0A6B1GYD9-F1
#
_entry.id   AF-A0A6B1GYD9-F1
#
_cell.length_a   1.000
_cell.length_b   1.000
_cell.length_c   1.000
_cell.angle_alpha   90.00
_cell.angle_beta   90.00
_cell.angle_gamma   90.00
#
_symmetry.space_group_name_H-M   'P 1'
#
loop_
_entity.id
_entity.type
_entity.pdbx_description
1 polymer ?
#
loop_
_entity_poly.entity_id
_entity_poly.type
_entity_poly.pdbx_seq_one_letter_code
_entity_poly.pdbx_strand_id
1 'polypeptide(L)'
;ATAFYMYLGQIVPQREAHPPPPVLISAEMTTEDLVAVGAELASGKGQCLVGCHTVGQSGPLRYPDLDGIGARAATQIEGLSGLEYLAQSLYEPAAFIVPGFADGMQPIDQPPISLSEDEMKAVIAWLQSLGGTPTVTLDTELGY
;
A
#
# COMPACT_ATOMS: atom_id res chain seq x y z
N ALA A 1 -14.01 -16.63 42.42
CA ALA A 1 -14.18 -16.50 40.95
C ALA A 1 -12.98 -15.84 40.27
N THR A 2 -12.38 -14.79 40.85
CA THR A 2 -11.27 -14.01 40.24
C THR A 2 -9.96 -14.78 40.03
N ALA A 3 -9.61 -15.70 40.93
CA ALA A 3 -8.37 -16.48 40.83
C ALA A 3 -8.33 -17.44 39.63
N PHE A 4 -9.48 -17.93 39.18
CA PHE A 4 -9.58 -18.83 38.03
C PHE A 4 -9.24 -18.11 36.71
N TYR A 5 -9.72 -16.88 36.54
CA TYR A 5 -9.43 -16.05 35.37
C TYR A 5 -7.96 -15.64 35.29
N MET A 6 -7.34 -15.34 36.43
CA MET A 6 -5.91 -14.98 36.49
C MET A 6 -5.01 -16.18 36.16
N TYR A 7 -5.39 -17.39 36.60
CA TYR A 7 -4.67 -18.62 36.28
C TYR A 7 -4.77 -19.01 34.80
N LEU A 8 -5.96 -18.93 34.21
CA LEU A 8 -6.13 -19.18 32.77
C LEU A 8 -5.38 -18.17 31.90
N GLY A 9 -5.30 -16.91 32.33
CA GLY A 9 -4.54 -15.88 31.62
C GLY A 9 -3.04 -16.17 31.50
N GLN A 10 -2.46 -16.92 32.46
CA GLN A 10 -1.06 -17.34 32.40
C GLN A 10 -0.82 -18.60 31.56
N ILE A 11 -1.88 -19.37 31.28
CA ILE A 11 -1.82 -20.57 30.43
C ILE A 11 -1.92 -20.20 28.94
N VAL A 12 -2.46 -19.02 28.61
CA VAL A 12 -2.43 -18.50 27.24
C VAL A 12 -0.98 -18.15 26.91
N PRO A 13 -0.31 -18.91 26.01
CA PRO A 13 1.02 -18.55 25.56
C PRO A 13 0.94 -17.13 25.01
N GLN A 14 1.65 -16.19 25.61
CA GLN A 14 1.82 -14.87 25.02
C GLN A 14 2.59 -15.11 23.73
N ARG A 15 1.89 -15.12 22.57
CA ARG A 15 2.56 -15.19 21.28
C ARG A 15 3.41 -13.93 21.19
N GLU A 16 4.72 -14.10 21.33
CA GLU A 16 5.67 -13.02 21.12
C GLU A 16 5.39 -12.46 19.72
N ALA A 17 4.83 -11.26 19.67
CA ALA A 17 4.72 -10.52 18.44
C ALA A 17 6.13 -10.00 18.15
N HIS A 18 6.96 -10.82 17.51
CA HIS A 18 8.15 -10.30 16.86
C HIS A 18 7.67 -9.26 15.84
N PRO A 19 8.11 -8.00 15.96
CA PRO A 19 7.87 -7.04 14.89
C PRO A 19 8.35 -7.66 13.58
N PRO A 20 7.60 -7.53 12.48
CA PRO A 20 8.15 -7.92 11.19
C PRO A 20 9.51 -7.22 11.03
N PRO A 21 10.53 -7.91 10.50
CA PRO A 21 11.82 -7.29 10.27
C PRO A 21 11.59 -6.01 9.47
N PRO A 22 12.24 -4.89 9.83
CA PRO A 22 12.09 -3.65 9.09
C PRO A 22 12.47 -3.92 7.63
N VAL A 23 11.63 -3.51 6.70
CA VAL A 23 11.98 -3.54 5.29
C VAL A 23 13.07 -2.50 5.10
N LEU A 24 14.33 -2.95 5.09
CA LEU A 24 15.48 -2.08 4.96
C LEU A 24 15.60 -1.68 3.50
N ILE A 25 15.00 -0.55 3.15
CA ILE A 25 15.23 0.10 1.87
C ILE A 25 16.64 0.73 1.94
N SER A 26 17.58 0.19 1.18
CA SER A 26 18.93 0.75 1.08
C SER A 26 19.02 1.74 -0.07
N ALA A 27 19.91 2.74 0.04
CA ALA A 27 20.07 3.78 -0.97
C ALA A 27 20.54 3.27 -2.35
N GLU A 28 21.00 2.02 -2.43
CA GLU A 28 21.53 1.40 -3.65
C GLU A 28 20.50 0.50 -4.35
N MET A 29 19.24 0.47 -3.90
CA MET A 29 18.20 -0.37 -4.49
C MET A 29 17.85 0.07 -5.91
N THR A 30 17.71 -0.92 -6.79
CA THR A 30 17.23 -0.71 -8.16
C THR A 30 15.71 -0.52 -8.18
N THR A 31 15.18 0.00 -9.28
CA THR A 31 13.73 0.12 -9.49
C THR A 31 13.04 -1.25 -9.38
N GLU A 32 13.65 -2.31 -9.91
CA GLU A 32 13.15 -3.68 -9.80
C GLU A 32 13.10 -4.16 -8.35
N ASP A 33 14.09 -3.82 -7.54
CA ASP A 33 14.07 -4.15 -6.11
C ASP A 33 12.96 -3.39 -5.38
N LEU A 34 12.72 -2.12 -5.74
CA LEU A 34 11.62 -1.32 -5.19
C LEU A 34 10.25 -1.91 -5.55
N VAL A 35 10.09 -2.47 -6.75
CA VAL A 35 8.87 -3.18 -7.14
C VAL A 35 8.63 -4.41 -6.26
N ALA A 36 9.68 -5.19 -5.99
CA ALA A 36 9.57 -6.36 -5.12
C ALA A 36 9.22 -5.96 -3.68
N VAL A 37 9.87 -4.92 -3.15
CA VAL A 37 9.56 -4.35 -1.83
C VAL A 37 8.14 -3.81 -1.76
N GLY A 38 7.69 -3.08 -2.78
CA GLY A 38 6.35 -2.51 -2.86
C GLY A 38 5.27 -3.59 -2.82
N ALA A 39 5.49 -4.73 -3.49
CA ALA A 39 4.58 -5.87 -3.44
C ALA A 39 4.46 -6.45 -2.02
N GLU A 40 5.59 -6.61 -1.33
CA GLU A 40 5.62 -7.08 0.07
C GLU A 40 4.92 -6.09 1.00
N LEU A 41 5.18 -4.78 0.85
CA LEU A 41 4.51 -3.73 1.61
C LEU A 41 3.00 -3.73 1.39
N ALA A 42 2.54 -3.87 0.13
CA ALA A 42 1.13 -3.89 -0.22
C ALA A 42 0.37 -5.07 0.40
N SER A 43 1.03 -6.22 0.56
CA SER A 43 0.46 -7.41 1.21
C SER A 43 0.63 -7.41 2.74
N GLY A 44 1.63 -6.68 3.25
CA GLY A 44 2.02 -6.62 4.65
C GLY A 44 1.60 -5.32 5.32
N LYS A 45 2.58 -4.43 5.58
CA LYS A 45 2.41 -3.21 6.36
C LYS A 45 1.36 -2.25 5.79
N GLY A 46 1.35 -2.08 4.47
CA GLY A 46 0.42 -1.21 3.75
C GLY A 46 -1.02 -1.75 3.70
N GLN A 47 -1.22 -3.04 3.96
CA GLN A 47 -2.53 -3.71 4.01
C GLN A 47 -3.41 -3.51 2.75
N CYS A 48 -2.84 -3.03 1.64
CA CYS A 48 -3.56 -2.72 0.41
C CYS A 48 -4.33 -3.95 -0.10
N LEU A 49 -3.70 -5.12 -0.05
CA LEU A 49 -4.27 -6.40 -0.48
C LEU A 49 -5.06 -7.13 0.61
N VAL A 50 -5.08 -6.59 1.83
CA VAL A 50 -5.75 -7.22 2.98
C VAL A 50 -7.17 -6.66 3.09
N GLY A 51 -8.09 -7.26 2.32
CA GLY A 51 -9.53 -6.97 2.41
C GLY A 51 -9.98 -5.66 1.74
N CYS A 52 -9.05 -4.91 1.13
CA CYS A 52 -9.36 -3.68 0.40
C CYS A 52 -9.28 -3.89 -1.12
N HIS A 53 -8.08 -4.05 -1.66
CA HIS A 53 -7.85 -4.19 -3.11
C HIS A 53 -7.54 -5.63 -3.51
N THR A 54 -7.82 -5.93 -4.77
CA THR A 54 -7.42 -7.17 -5.44
C THR A 54 -6.49 -6.86 -6.60
N VAL A 55 -5.82 -7.89 -7.12
CA VAL A 55 -5.06 -7.82 -8.37
C VAL A 55 -5.58 -8.92 -9.28
N GLY A 56 -6.14 -8.55 -10.42
CA GLY A 56 -6.56 -9.48 -11.48
C GLY A 56 -7.84 -10.23 -11.15
N GLN A 57 -8.64 -9.74 -10.19
CA GLN A 57 -9.95 -10.32 -9.89
C GLN A 57 -11.07 -9.55 -10.59
N SER A 58 -12.12 -10.29 -10.96
CA SER A 58 -13.33 -9.71 -11.55
C SER A 58 -14.54 -10.10 -10.70
N GLY A 59 -15.50 -9.18 -10.56
CA GLY A 59 -16.72 -9.40 -9.78
C GLY A 59 -17.12 -8.19 -8.91
N PRO A 60 -17.95 -8.40 -7.87
CA PRO A 60 -18.31 -7.35 -6.92
C PRO A 60 -17.14 -7.06 -6.00
N LEU A 61 -16.23 -6.19 -6.46
CA LEU A 61 -15.07 -5.76 -5.69
C LEU A 61 -15.46 -4.69 -4.69
N ARG A 62 -14.80 -4.70 -3.51
CA ARG A 62 -15.02 -3.69 -2.48
C ARG A 62 -14.45 -2.33 -2.90
N TYR A 63 -13.27 -2.35 -3.51
CA TYR A 63 -12.54 -1.19 -4.03
C TYR A 63 -11.94 -1.54 -5.42
N PRO A 64 -11.42 -0.56 -6.20
CA PRO A 64 -10.93 -0.82 -7.55
C PRO A 64 -9.86 -1.92 -7.60
N ASP A 65 -9.96 -2.84 -8.55
CA ASP A 65 -8.89 -3.84 -8.81
C ASP A 65 -7.62 -3.13 -9.25
N LEU A 66 -6.43 -3.53 -8.79
CA LEU A 66 -5.16 -2.88 -9.11
C LEU A 66 -4.51 -3.39 -10.40
N ASP A 67 -5.05 -4.41 -11.07
CA ASP A 67 -4.46 -4.90 -12.31
C ASP A 67 -4.54 -3.87 -13.44
N GLY A 68 -3.42 -3.62 -14.10
CA GLY A 68 -3.32 -2.58 -15.12
C GLY A 68 -3.35 -1.14 -14.58
N ILE A 69 -3.23 -0.93 -13.25
CA ILE A 69 -3.21 0.41 -12.67
C ILE A 69 -2.08 1.29 -13.23
N GLY A 70 -0.91 0.72 -13.50
CA GLY A 70 0.22 1.45 -14.06
C GLY A 70 -0.09 2.12 -15.40
N ALA A 71 -0.87 1.46 -16.26
CA ALA A 71 -1.29 2.04 -17.54
C ALA A 71 -2.45 3.04 -17.38
N ARG A 72 -3.47 2.69 -16.57
CA ARG A 72 -4.70 3.50 -16.49
C ARG A 72 -4.55 4.75 -15.62
N ALA A 73 -3.59 4.78 -14.68
CA ALA A 73 -3.35 5.89 -13.75
C ALA A 73 -3.21 7.24 -14.47
N ALA A 74 -2.47 7.28 -15.58
CA ALA A 74 -2.23 8.49 -16.37
C ALA A 74 -3.49 9.09 -17.05
N THR A 75 -4.62 8.39 -16.99
CA THR A 75 -5.88 8.80 -17.64
C THR A 75 -7.04 8.98 -16.66
N GLN A 76 -6.82 8.78 -15.35
CA GLN A 76 -7.88 8.87 -14.35
C GLN A 76 -8.33 10.32 -14.13
N ILE A 77 -7.38 11.26 -14.13
CA ILE A 77 -7.64 12.68 -13.90
C ILE A 77 -6.96 13.48 -15.01
N GLU A 78 -7.74 14.30 -15.72
CA GLU A 78 -7.21 15.15 -16.78
C GLU A 78 -6.21 16.16 -16.20
N GLY A 79 -5.00 16.20 -16.76
CA GLY A 79 -3.95 17.12 -16.35
C GLY A 79 -2.98 16.59 -15.28
N LEU A 80 -3.21 15.41 -14.69
CA LEU A 80 -2.24 14.74 -13.81
C LEU A 80 -1.50 13.63 -14.54
N SER A 81 -0.20 13.50 -14.27
CA SER A 81 0.57 12.33 -14.68
C SER A 81 0.16 11.10 -13.87
N GLY A 82 0.50 9.91 -14.38
CA GLY A 82 0.24 8.66 -13.65
C GLY A 82 0.95 8.60 -12.30
N LEU A 83 2.15 9.19 -12.19
CA LEU A 83 2.88 9.27 -10.92
C LEU A 83 2.16 10.16 -9.91
N GLU A 84 1.76 11.37 -10.32
CA GLU A 84 1.05 12.31 -9.45
C GLU A 84 -0.30 11.75 -9.01
N TYR A 85 -1.03 11.07 -9.91
CA TYR A 85 -2.26 10.38 -9.56
C TYR A 85 -2.05 9.30 -8.48
N LEU A 86 -1.02 8.46 -8.62
CA LEU A 86 -0.71 7.41 -7.65
C LEU A 86 -0.27 7.99 -6.32
N ALA A 87 0.57 9.04 -6.33
CA ALA A 87 0.98 9.75 -5.12
C ALA A 87 -0.23 10.37 -4.42
N GLN A 88 -1.07 11.12 -5.14
CA GLN A 88 -2.31 11.70 -4.62
C GLN A 88 -3.21 10.62 -4.01
N SER A 89 -3.36 9.48 -4.68
CA SER A 89 -4.22 8.39 -4.20
C SER A 89 -3.75 7.80 -2.88
N LEU A 90 -2.45 7.86 -2.56
CA LEU A 90 -1.90 7.33 -1.31
C LEU A 90 -1.89 8.38 -0.17
N TYR A 91 -1.58 9.65 -0.48
CA TYR A 91 -1.56 10.74 0.51
C TYR A 91 -2.94 11.35 0.78
N GLU A 92 -3.72 11.56 -0.28
CA GLU A 92 -5.04 12.21 -0.25
C GLU A 92 -6.10 11.36 -1.00
N PRO A 93 -6.40 10.13 -0.56
CA PRO A 93 -7.32 9.23 -1.26
C PRO A 93 -8.72 9.83 -1.48
N ALA A 94 -9.19 10.70 -0.58
CA ALA A 94 -10.49 11.36 -0.70
C ALA A 94 -10.55 12.46 -1.79
N ALA A 95 -9.40 12.88 -2.34
CA ALA A 95 -9.36 13.89 -3.41
C ALA A 95 -9.98 13.37 -4.72
N PHE A 96 -9.87 12.07 -4.97
CA PHE A 96 -10.49 11.43 -6.13
C PHE A 96 -10.97 10.02 -5.81
N ILE A 97 -12.29 9.84 -5.81
CA ILE A 97 -12.93 8.53 -5.67
C ILE A 97 -13.31 8.01 -7.05
N VAL A 98 -12.78 6.84 -7.41
CA VAL A 98 -13.11 6.17 -8.68
C VAL A 98 -14.63 5.93 -8.76
N PRO A 99 -15.29 6.33 -9.86
CA PRO A 99 -16.73 6.17 -10.01
C PRO A 99 -17.20 4.72 -9.77
N GLY A 100 -18.23 4.56 -8.94
CA GLY A 100 -18.79 3.25 -8.60
C GLY A 100 -18.26 2.63 -7.30
N PHE A 101 -17.26 3.25 -6.66
CA PHE A 101 -16.74 2.82 -5.36
C PHE A 101 -17.08 3.81 -4.25
N ALA A 102 -17.08 3.33 -3.01
CA ALA A 102 -17.27 4.16 -1.84
C ALA A 102 -15.94 4.76 -1.36
N ASP A 103 -16.02 5.93 -0.73
CA ASP A 103 -14.90 6.45 0.05
C ASP A 103 -14.64 5.53 1.25
N GLY A 104 -13.37 5.21 1.48
CA GLY A 104 -12.98 4.19 2.45
C GLY A 104 -11.49 3.86 2.47
N MET A 105 -10.68 4.52 1.64
CA MET A 105 -9.22 4.47 1.73
C MET A 105 -8.74 5.60 2.62
N GLN A 106 -7.90 5.27 3.60
CA GLN A 106 -7.29 6.23 4.52
C GLN A 106 -5.92 6.69 4.00
N PRO A 107 -5.44 7.90 4.36
CA PRO A 107 -4.08 8.33 4.06
C PRO A 107 -3.06 7.32 4.58
N ILE A 108 -2.14 6.89 3.71
CA ILE A 108 -1.26 5.75 3.95
C ILE A 108 -0.01 6.14 4.76
N ASP A 109 0.40 7.40 4.68
CA ASP A 109 1.47 8.00 5.49
C ASP A 109 1.06 8.24 6.95
N GLN A 110 -0.24 8.20 7.25
CA GLN A 110 -0.80 8.44 8.58
C GLN A 110 -1.17 7.15 9.33
N PRO A 111 -1.32 7.20 10.67
CA PRO A 111 -1.83 6.06 11.44
C PRO A 111 -3.22 5.62 10.94
N PRO A 112 -3.51 4.30 10.90
CA PRO A 112 -2.77 3.21 11.52
C PRO A 112 -1.68 2.56 10.66
N ILE A 113 -1.50 2.97 9.40
CA ILE A 113 -0.57 2.31 8.46
C ILE A 113 0.84 2.91 8.57
N SER A 114 0.94 4.24 8.49
CA SER A 114 2.18 5.01 8.63
C SER A 114 3.34 4.46 7.80
N LEU A 115 3.16 4.38 6.48
CA LEU A 115 4.28 4.14 5.57
C LEU A 115 5.21 5.36 5.52
N SER A 116 6.52 5.12 5.47
CA SER A 116 7.51 6.17 5.19
C SER A 116 7.46 6.58 3.71
N GLU A 117 8.04 7.73 3.38
CA GLU A 117 8.11 8.20 1.99
C GLU A 117 8.81 7.19 1.06
N ASP A 118 9.88 6.54 1.52
CA ASP A 118 10.60 5.51 0.75
C ASP A 118 9.74 4.24 0.55
N GLU A 119 8.98 3.84 1.58
CA GLU A 119 8.01 2.75 1.46
C GLU A 119 6.89 3.11 0.48
N MET A 120 6.44 4.36 0.47
CA MET A 120 5.45 4.87 -0.48
C MET A 120 5.98 4.84 -1.91
N LYS A 121 7.23 5.27 -2.14
CA LYS A 121 7.91 5.16 -3.45
C LYS A 121 7.97 3.71 -3.92
N ALA A 122 8.31 2.77 -3.03
CA ALA A 122 8.32 1.35 -3.37
C ALA A 122 6.93 0.83 -3.76
N VAL A 123 5.88 1.19 -3.00
CA VAL A 123 4.50 0.84 -3.33
C VAL A 123 4.09 1.44 -4.69
N ILE A 124 4.43 2.68 -4.99
CA ILE A 124 4.15 3.30 -6.28
C ILE A 124 4.90 2.59 -7.41
N ALA A 125 6.18 2.24 -7.23
CA ALA A 125 6.95 1.49 -8.21
C ALA A 125 6.26 0.14 -8.53
N TRP A 126 5.78 -0.55 -7.49
CA TRP A 126 4.99 -1.77 -7.66
C TRP A 126 3.67 -1.51 -8.40
N LEU A 127 2.91 -0.47 -8.05
CA LEU A 127 1.67 -0.12 -8.76
C LEU A 127 1.93 0.19 -10.24
N GLN A 128 3.02 0.89 -10.57
CA GLN A 128 3.42 1.12 -11.95
C GLN A 128 3.75 -0.19 -12.69
N SER A 129 4.33 -1.17 -12.00
CA SER A 129 4.65 -2.49 -12.59
C SER A 129 3.40 -3.29 -12.98
N LEU A 130 2.24 -3.01 -12.37
CA LEU A 130 0.96 -3.62 -12.70
C LEU A 130 0.40 -3.01 -14.00
N GLY A 131 0.98 -3.39 -15.13
CA GLY A 131 0.55 -2.99 -16.47
C GLY A 131 1.30 -1.81 -17.08
N GLY A 132 2.39 -1.36 -16.47
CA GLY A 132 3.26 -0.31 -16.99
C GLY A 132 4.74 -0.59 -16.74
N THR A 133 5.61 0.38 -17.07
CA THR A 133 7.03 0.34 -16.74
C THR A 133 7.27 1.20 -15.51
N PRO A 134 7.81 0.62 -14.42
CA PRO A 134 8.22 1.38 -13.24
C PRO A 134 9.28 2.43 -13.58
N THR A 135 9.05 3.66 -13.13
CA THR A 135 9.98 4.79 -13.32
C THR A 135 10.47 5.39 -12.00
N VAL A 136 9.85 5.01 -10.88
CA VAL A 136 10.15 5.58 -9.56
C VAL A 136 11.46 5.01 -9.01
N THR A 137 12.32 5.92 -8.56
CA THR A 137 13.54 5.65 -7.80
C THR A 137 13.46 6.29 -6.41
N LEU A 138 14.44 6.04 -5.54
CA LEU A 138 14.48 6.68 -4.22
C LEU A 138 14.65 8.21 -4.29
N ASP A 139 15.31 8.70 -5.33
CA ASP A 139 15.48 10.14 -5.59
C ASP A 139 14.24 10.81 -6.22
N THR A 140 13.19 10.05 -6.54
CA THR A 140 11.98 10.59 -7.16
C THR A 140 11.21 11.44 -6.15
N GLU A 141 10.93 12.70 -6.49
CA GLU A 141 10.07 13.57 -5.69
C GLU A 141 8.60 13.30 -5.99
N LEU A 142 7.80 13.02 -4.96
CA LEU A 142 6.37 12.71 -5.09
C LEU A 142 5.47 13.96 -5.05
N GLY A 143 5.99 15.11 -4.60
CA GLY A 143 5.26 16.38 -4.56
C GLY A 143 4.21 16.51 -3.44
N TYR A 144 4.36 15.73 -2.36
CA TYR A 144 3.48 15.69 -1.18
C TYR A 144 4.27 15.84 0.11
#